data_AF-A0A6B3HBK8-F1
#
_entry.id   AF-A0A6B3HBK8-F1
#
_cell.length_a   1.000
_cell.length_b   1.000
_cell.length_c   1.000
_cell.angle_alpha   90.00
_cell.angle_beta   90.00
_cell.angle_gamma   90.00
#
_symmetry.space_group_name_H-M   'P 1'
#
loop_
_entity.id
_entity.type
_entity.pdbx_description
1 polymer ?
#
loop_
_entity_poly.entity_id
_entity_poly.type
_entity_poly.pdbx_seq_one_letter_code
_entity_poly.pdbx_strand_id
1 'polypeptide(L)'
;MDVARADTGAGGPGGTAGGPVLDRDEADRALARLGAEREAVETSLLALQDHAGRRLLEGAELTGTTAGRWRAAEADITRLWAYFDAYTAAVAEAREVRSRRRWPGREELVALTELLQGSSVTVPGTPGGGPGAAVLAERLSLTELVDRMNTLYAESLAVVVAADAVWSALPARIDLLAAEQRRTRSLARSVGVLPGEHPAGDDLERIGRVLTVLREQVVSDPLSFWVPSDGGATPGAGRPDTRRYDREARALEEVRREIEAVLQVRQDAEARLARLRDVLSRADRTLAEARTARGEVLAKIAASEVPAVSGPPSALKEQLSAAADHRRHGRWHRLSPLLDALERRAEDELERARDSLTAVTAPLAVRAELRGRLDAYRAKVSRLGLAEDPVLAERYDAARRVLWSAPCDLRVAEDAVLRFQRAAAEALAPGGSDDGRGGA
;
A
#
# COMPACT_ATOMS: atom_id res chain seq x y z
N MET A 1 26.92 -11.97 -32.05
CA MET A 1 27.40 -12.38 -33.37
C MET A 1 26.86 -13.77 -33.63
N ASP A 2 25.61 -13.85 -34.10
CA ASP A 2 25.00 -15.14 -34.43
C ASP A 2 25.28 -15.40 -35.92
N VAL A 3 26.52 -15.81 -36.20
CA VAL A 3 26.87 -16.32 -37.52
C VAL A 3 26.32 -17.73 -37.56
N ALA A 4 25.25 -17.90 -38.34
CA ALA A 4 24.61 -19.18 -38.57
C ALA A 4 25.64 -20.28 -38.80
N ARG A 5 25.74 -21.21 -37.84
CA ARG A 5 26.44 -22.47 -38.02
C ARG A 5 25.77 -23.23 -39.16
N ALA A 6 26.42 -23.27 -40.31
CA ALA A 6 26.11 -24.23 -41.36
C ALA A 6 26.87 -25.53 -41.07
N ASP A 7 26.10 -26.50 -40.57
CA ASP A 7 26.24 -27.96 -40.71
C ASP A 7 27.63 -28.52 -41.08
N THR A 8 28.38 -28.98 -40.07
CA THR A 8 29.53 -29.86 -40.25
C THR A 8 29.09 -31.30 -40.02
N GLY A 9 28.81 -32.01 -41.12
CA GLY A 9 28.56 -33.45 -41.14
C GLY A 9 29.77 -34.24 -40.62
N ALA A 10 29.47 -35.24 -39.80
CA ALA A 10 30.42 -36.11 -39.12
C ALA A 10 31.24 -37.00 -40.07
N GLY A 11 32.54 -37.14 -39.78
CA GLY A 11 33.44 -38.16 -40.31
C GLY A 11 34.64 -38.37 -39.38
N GLY A 12 34.78 -39.58 -38.84
CA GLY A 12 35.82 -39.98 -37.88
C GLY A 12 37.25 -40.07 -38.46
N PRO A 13 38.26 -40.37 -37.61
CA PRO A 13 39.60 -39.82 -37.76
C PRO A 13 40.57 -40.71 -38.55
N GLY A 14 41.42 -40.08 -39.36
CA GLY A 14 42.63 -40.70 -39.91
C GLY A 14 43.12 -40.03 -41.20
N GLY A 15 44.30 -39.40 -41.14
CA GLY A 15 45.11 -39.09 -42.34
C GLY A 15 45.54 -37.62 -42.51
N THR A 16 46.81 -37.35 -42.16
CA THR A 16 47.77 -36.40 -42.77
C THR A 16 47.29 -35.05 -43.33
N ALA A 17 47.92 -33.99 -42.80
CA ALA A 17 47.96 -32.62 -43.27
C ALA A 17 48.07 -32.45 -44.80
N GLY A 18 47.28 -31.51 -45.33
CA GLY A 18 47.30 -31.08 -46.72
C GLY A 18 45.95 -31.34 -47.40
N GLY A 19 44.96 -30.47 -47.16
CA GLY A 19 43.74 -30.45 -47.98
C GLY A 19 44.08 -30.20 -49.47
N PRO A 20 43.18 -30.54 -50.40
CA PRO A 20 43.40 -30.25 -51.82
C PRO A 20 43.60 -28.75 -52.03
N VAL A 21 44.60 -28.38 -52.84
CA VAL A 21 44.87 -26.98 -53.22
C VAL A 21 43.61 -26.39 -53.83
N LEU A 22 43.16 -25.25 -53.31
CA LEU A 22 41.95 -24.57 -53.77
C LEU A 22 42.05 -24.24 -55.27
N ASP A 23 40.97 -24.47 -55.99
CA ASP A 23 40.86 -23.91 -57.34
C ASP A 23 40.61 -22.37 -57.28
N ARG A 24 40.69 -21.72 -58.44
CA ARG A 24 40.50 -20.26 -58.54
C ARG A 24 39.13 -19.80 -58.03
N ASP A 25 38.08 -20.52 -58.38
CA ASP A 25 36.70 -20.13 -58.08
C ASP A 25 36.37 -20.40 -56.60
N GLU A 26 36.96 -21.44 -56.01
CA GLU A 26 36.96 -21.73 -54.58
C GLU A 26 37.70 -20.65 -53.78
N ALA A 27 38.88 -20.23 -54.24
CA ALA A 27 39.64 -19.14 -53.64
C ALA A 27 38.90 -17.79 -53.71
N ASP A 28 38.30 -17.46 -54.86
CA ASP A 28 37.50 -16.25 -55.02
C ASP A 28 36.26 -16.26 -54.10
N ARG A 29 35.58 -17.40 -53.99
CA ARG A 29 34.46 -17.59 -53.05
C ARG A 29 34.92 -17.48 -51.59
N ALA A 30 36.08 -18.02 -51.24
CA ALA A 30 36.63 -17.90 -49.89
C ALA A 30 36.96 -16.45 -49.52
N LEU A 31 37.60 -15.70 -50.42
CA LEU A 31 37.91 -14.28 -50.22
C LEU A 31 36.66 -13.39 -50.15
N ALA A 32 35.62 -13.71 -50.91
CA ALA A 32 34.33 -13.04 -50.81
C ALA A 32 33.67 -13.28 -49.44
N ARG A 33 33.68 -14.52 -48.95
CA ARG A 33 33.15 -14.88 -47.61
C ARG A 33 33.90 -14.16 -46.50
N LEU A 34 35.24 -14.21 -46.50
CA LEU A 34 36.07 -13.50 -45.52
C LEU A 34 35.87 -11.98 -45.57
N GLY A 35 35.58 -11.43 -46.77
CA GLY A 35 35.23 -10.03 -46.92
C GLY A 35 33.95 -9.63 -46.20
N ALA A 36 32.89 -10.41 -46.39
CA ALA A 36 31.62 -10.20 -45.71
C ALA A 36 31.73 -10.43 -44.19
N GLU A 37 32.50 -11.43 -43.77
CA GLU A 37 32.79 -11.71 -42.36
C GLU A 37 33.53 -10.53 -41.69
N ARG A 38 34.56 -9.99 -42.35
CA ARG A 38 35.29 -8.82 -41.87
C ARG A 38 34.37 -7.63 -41.62
N GLU A 39 33.48 -7.31 -42.56
CA GLU A 39 32.52 -6.21 -42.43
C GLU A 39 31.52 -6.45 -41.28
N ALA A 40 31.07 -7.70 -41.09
CA ALA A 40 30.19 -8.06 -39.99
C ALA A 40 30.88 -7.95 -38.63
N VAL A 41 32.16 -8.34 -38.53
CA VAL A 41 32.99 -8.17 -37.33
C VAL A 41 33.20 -6.69 -37.04
N GLU A 42 33.60 -5.89 -38.03
CA GLU A 42 33.81 -4.44 -37.91
C GLU A 42 32.55 -3.75 -37.34
N THR A 43 31.40 -4.05 -37.92
CA THR A 43 30.10 -3.52 -37.47
C THR A 43 29.81 -3.91 -36.01
N SER A 44 30.12 -5.15 -35.62
CA SER A 44 29.90 -5.63 -34.25
C SER A 44 30.83 -4.94 -33.24
N LEU A 45 32.09 -4.70 -33.59
CA LEU A 45 33.05 -4.00 -32.74
C LEU A 45 32.67 -2.54 -32.52
N LEU A 46 32.21 -1.86 -33.57
CA LEU A 46 31.68 -0.49 -33.47
C LEU A 46 30.43 -0.44 -32.59
N ALA A 47 29.51 -1.40 -32.74
CA ALA A 47 28.33 -1.49 -31.89
C ALA A 47 28.68 -1.71 -30.40
N LEU A 48 29.72 -2.50 -30.10
CA LEU A 48 30.24 -2.67 -28.74
C LEU A 48 30.86 -1.38 -28.19
N GLN A 49 31.54 -0.60 -29.04
CA GLN A 49 32.12 0.68 -28.67
C GLN A 49 31.07 1.75 -28.35
N ASP A 50 30.00 1.80 -29.14
CA ASP A 50 28.92 2.78 -28.97
C ASP A 50 27.88 2.37 -27.91
N HIS A 51 28.03 1.20 -27.29
CA HIS A 51 27.05 0.69 -26.32
C HIS A 51 26.92 1.59 -25.08
N ALA A 52 25.69 1.89 -24.68
CA ALA A 52 25.38 2.77 -23.54
C ALA A 52 26.04 2.31 -22.23
N GLY A 53 25.90 1.03 -21.87
CA GLY A 53 26.58 0.42 -20.73
C GLY A 53 28.10 0.63 -20.69
N ARG A 54 28.78 0.60 -21.84
CA ARG A 54 30.22 0.84 -21.93
C ARG A 54 30.56 2.28 -21.57
N ARG A 55 29.87 3.23 -22.19
CA ARG A 55 30.06 4.67 -21.89
C ARG A 55 29.85 4.99 -20.41
N LEU A 56 28.88 4.31 -19.77
CA LEU A 56 28.64 4.46 -18.33
C LEU A 56 29.78 3.85 -17.49
N LEU A 57 30.29 2.67 -17.87
CA LEU A 57 31.42 2.02 -17.18
C LEU A 57 32.71 2.86 -17.30
N GLU A 58 32.96 3.49 -18.45
CA GLU A 58 34.13 4.36 -18.67
C GLU A 58 34.06 5.66 -17.85
N GLY A 59 32.85 6.17 -17.59
CA GLY A 59 32.65 7.45 -16.90
C GLY A 59 32.43 7.36 -15.38
N ALA A 60 32.28 6.17 -14.82
CA ALA A 60 31.91 5.96 -13.42
C ALA A 60 33.11 5.58 -12.53
N GLU A 61 33.07 5.99 -11.25
CA GLU A 61 34.00 5.49 -10.23
C GLU A 61 33.58 4.07 -9.81
N LEU A 62 34.15 3.07 -10.51
CA LEU A 62 33.80 1.67 -10.31
C LEU A 62 34.49 1.08 -9.09
N THR A 63 33.76 0.22 -8.37
CA THR A 63 34.24 -0.51 -7.19
C THR A 63 33.90 -2.00 -7.28
N GLY A 64 34.47 -2.81 -6.38
CA GLY A 64 34.06 -4.19 -6.16
C GLY A 64 34.13 -5.08 -7.40
N THR A 65 33.05 -5.82 -7.66
CA THR A 65 32.97 -6.82 -8.74
C THR A 65 33.02 -6.15 -10.09
N THR A 66 32.36 -5.00 -10.22
CA THR A 66 32.30 -4.22 -11.46
C THR A 66 33.67 -3.72 -11.88
N ALA A 67 34.45 -3.15 -10.96
CA ALA A 67 35.81 -2.69 -11.26
C ALA A 67 36.72 -3.84 -11.75
N GLY A 68 36.61 -5.02 -11.13
CA GLY A 68 37.38 -6.20 -11.53
C GLY A 68 37.01 -6.70 -12.93
N ARG A 69 35.72 -6.89 -13.17
CA ARG A 69 35.21 -7.38 -14.47
C ARG A 69 35.40 -6.38 -15.60
N TRP A 70 35.24 -5.09 -15.33
CA TRP A 70 35.45 -4.05 -16.34
C TRP A 70 36.91 -3.97 -16.77
N ARG A 71 37.86 -4.03 -15.83
CA ARG A 71 39.30 -4.05 -16.16
C ARG A 71 39.68 -5.25 -17.04
N ALA A 72 39.10 -6.42 -16.77
CA ALA A 72 39.31 -7.60 -17.61
C ALA A 72 38.72 -7.37 -19.02
N ALA A 73 37.47 -6.92 -19.09
CA ALA A 73 36.79 -6.62 -20.36
C ALA A 73 37.53 -5.54 -21.18
N GLU A 74 38.09 -4.51 -20.56
CA GLU A 74 38.87 -3.47 -21.23
C GLU A 74 40.15 -4.05 -21.87
N ALA A 75 40.83 -4.95 -21.15
CA ALA A 75 41.99 -5.68 -21.68
C ALA A 75 41.60 -6.66 -22.81
N ASP A 76 40.41 -7.26 -22.73
CA ASP A 76 39.87 -8.15 -23.76
C ASP A 76 39.44 -7.37 -25.02
N ILE A 77 38.79 -6.20 -24.86
CA ILE A 77 38.45 -5.27 -25.94
C ILE A 77 39.71 -4.78 -26.66
N THR A 78 40.76 -4.44 -25.91
CA THR A 78 42.05 -4.01 -26.49
C THR A 78 42.66 -5.14 -27.33
N ARG A 79 42.64 -6.38 -26.83
CA ARG A 79 43.10 -7.55 -27.57
C ARG A 79 42.26 -7.85 -28.80
N LEU A 80 40.94 -7.66 -28.69
CA LEU A 80 39.98 -7.88 -29.76
C LEU A 80 40.26 -6.96 -30.97
N TRP A 81 40.57 -5.68 -30.74
CA TRP A 81 41.00 -4.76 -31.80
C TRP A 81 42.34 -5.17 -32.43
N ALA A 82 43.33 -5.56 -31.62
CA ALA A 82 44.61 -6.06 -32.15
C ALA A 82 44.44 -7.32 -33.01
N TYR A 83 43.55 -8.23 -32.62
CA TYR A 83 43.19 -9.42 -33.40
C TYR A 83 42.44 -9.07 -34.68
N PHE A 84 41.53 -8.09 -34.64
CA PHE A 84 40.83 -7.60 -35.83
C PHE A 84 41.79 -6.94 -36.84
N ASP A 85 42.77 -6.18 -36.37
CA ASP A 85 43.80 -5.59 -37.23
C ASP A 85 44.64 -6.67 -37.91
N ALA A 86 45.06 -7.71 -37.16
CA ALA A 86 45.79 -8.86 -37.71
C ALA A 86 44.95 -9.64 -38.73
N TYR A 87 43.66 -9.87 -38.44
CA TYR A 87 42.72 -10.49 -39.37
C TYR A 87 42.56 -9.66 -40.65
N THR A 88 42.39 -8.35 -40.52
CA THR A 88 42.25 -7.42 -41.66
C THR A 88 43.51 -7.42 -42.53
N ALA A 89 44.70 -7.42 -41.92
CA ALA A 89 45.97 -7.52 -42.63
C ALA A 89 46.11 -8.84 -43.41
N ALA A 90 45.77 -9.97 -42.78
CA ALA A 90 45.83 -11.28 -43.42
C ALA A 90 44.86 -11.41 -44.61
N VAL A 91 43.63 -10.89 -44.48
CA VAL A 91 42.66 -10.85 -45.58
C VAL A 91 43.14 -9.93 -46.72
N ALA A 92 43.78 -8.80 -46.39
CA ALA A 92 44.36 -7.90 -47.38
C ALA A 92 45.53 -8.55 -48.14
N GLU A 93 46.42 -9.25 -47.43
CA GLU A 93 47.53 -10.01 -48.04
C GLU A 93 47.01 -11.09 -48.99
N ALA A 94 46.01 -11.88 -48.56
CA ALA A 94 45.41 -12.91 -49.41
C ALA A 94 44.77 -12.32 -50.69
N ARG A 95 44.14 -11.15 -50.59
CA ARG A 95 43.60 -10.41 -51.77
C ARG A 95 44.71 -9.89 -52.67
N GLU A 96 45.79 -9.38 -52.09
CA GLU A 96 46.94 -8.89 -52.86
C GLU A 96 47.53 -10.03 -53.69
N VAL A 97 47.85 -11.18 -53.05
CA VAL A 97 48.39 -12.36 -53.74
C VAL A 97 47.46 -12.82 -54.87
N ARG A 98 46.14 -12.82 -54.65
CA ARG A 98 45.15 -13.18 -55.67
C ARG A 98 45.10 -12.17 -56.84
N SER A 99 45.36 -10.89 -56.57
CA SER A 99 45.28 -9.80 -57.57
C SER A 99 46.53 -9.67 -58.46
N ARG A 100 47.67 -10.28 -58.06
CA ARG A 100 48.95 -10.18 -58.78
C ARG A 100 48.90 -10.68 -60.22
N ARG A 101 48.09 -11.71 -60.50
CA ARG A 101 47.93 -12.28 -61.85
C ARG A 101 46.46 -12.50 -62.20
N ARG A 102 46.11 -12.25 -63.47
CA ARG A 102 44.79 -12.57 -64.02
C ARG A 102 44.49 -14.07 -63.99
N TRP A 103 45.52 -14.92 -64.04
CA TRP A 103 45.45 -16.38 -63.96
C TRP A 103 46.54 -16.88 -63.00
N PRO A 104 46.18 -17.21 -61.74
CA PRO A 104 47.14 -17.67 -60.75
C PRO A 104 47.77 -19.01 -61.15
N GLY A 105 49.09 -19.12 -60.99
CA GLY A 105 49.82 -20.39 -61.15
C GLY A 105 49.63 -21.33 -59.95
N ARG A 106 50.13 -22.56 -60.06
CA ARG A 106 50.05 -23.56 -58.97
C ARG A 106 50.73 -23.09 -57.68
N GLU A 107 51.87 -22.41 -57.78
CA GLU A 107 52.58 -21.84 -56.62
C GLU A 107 51.76 -20.75 -55.92
N GLU A 108 51.07 -19.90 -56.68
CA GLU A 108 50.22 -18.84 -56.15
C GLU A 108 48.96 -19.43 -55.49
N LEU A 109 48.38 -20.50 -56.05
CA LEU A 109 47.25 -21.22 -55.44
C LEU A 109 47.64 -21.97 -54.16
N VAL A 110 48.84 -22.56 -54.10
CA VAL A 110 49.36 -23.17 -52.87
C VAL A 110 49.57 -22.12 -51.79
N ALA A 111 50.19 -20.98 -52.14
CA ALA A 111 50.36 -19.86 -51.21
C ALA A 111 49.01 -19.31 -50.73
N LEU A 112 48.02 -19.19 -51.63
CA LEU A 112 46.67 -18.78 -51.24
C LEU A 112 45.99 -19.79 -50.31
N THR A 113 46.15 -21.09 -50.57
CA THR A 113 45.55 -22.15 -49.75
C THR A 113 46.15 -22.13 -48.34
N GLU A 114 47.47 -21.96 -48.21
CA GLU A 114 48.14 -21.81 -46.91
C GLU A 114 47.70 -20.52 -46.18
N LEU A 115 47.53 -19.40 -46.89
CA LEU A 115 47.04 -18.17 -46.26
C LEU A 115 45.59 -18.30 -45.77
N LEU A 116 44.73 -19.02 -46.51
CA LEU A 116 43.30 -19.14 -46.23
C LEU A 116 42.95 -20.27 -45.25
N GLN A 117 43.71 -21.37 -45.26
CA GLN A 117 43.40 -22.59 -44.48
C GLN A 117 44.51 -22.98 -43.49
N GLY A 118 45.73 -22.45 -43.66
CA GLY A 118 46.87 -22.72 -42.79
C GLY A 118 47.00 -21.74 -41.62
N SER A 119 47.94 -22.01 -40.73
CA SER A 119 48.29 -21.16 -39.58
C SER A 119 49.20 -20.01 -40.01
N SER A 120 48.63 -19.06 -40.75
CA SER A 120 49.33 -17.95 -41.40
C SER A 120 49.36 -16.66 -40.58
N VAL A 121 48.39 -16.44 -39.69
CA VAL A 121 48.21 -15.17 -38.98
C VAL A 121 49.04 -15.16 -37.70
N THR A 122 49.93 -14.17 -37.57
CA THR A 122 50.74 -14.00 -36.35
C THR A 122 50.09 -12.97 -35.44
N VAL A 123 49.74 -13.37 -34.22
CA VAL A 123 49.13 -12.50 -33.22
C VAL A 123 49.98 -12.43 -31.94
N PRO A 124 49.87 -11.35 -31.15
CA PRO A 124 50.49 -11.30 -29.83
C PRO A 124 50.02 -12.50 -28.98
N GLY A 125 50.98 -13.26 -28.46
CA GLY A 125 50.66 -14.44 -27.66
C GLY A 125 49.94 -14.07 -26.36
N THR A 126 49.19 -15.02 -25.82
CA THR A 126 48.42 -14.78 -24.59
C THR A 126 49.35 -14.81 -23.38
N PRO A 127 49.30 -13.81 -22.48
CA PRO A 127 50.01 -13.91 -21.22
C PRO A 127 49.33 -14.97 -20.34
N GLY A 128 50.00 -16.13 -20.16
CA GLY A 128 49.75 -17.05 -19.04
C GLY A 128 49.11 -18.38 -19.40
N GLY A 129 49.95 -19.41 -19.54
CA GLY A 129 49.56 -20.82 -19.62
C GLY A 129 50.66 -21.72 -19.03
N GLY A 130 51.10 -21.46 -17.80
CA GLY A 130 52.06 -22.29 -17.07
C GLY A 130 53.45 -21.65 -16.85
N PRO A 131 54.24 -22.16 -15.88
CA PRO A 131 55.54 -21.61 -15.55
C PRO A 131 56.59 -22.01 -16.60
N GLY A 132 56.88 -21.10 -17.53
CA GLY A 132 57.99 -21.21 -18.47
C GLY A 132 57.63 -20.75 -19.88
N ALA A 133 58.14 -19.56 -20.25
CA ALA A 133 57.99 -18.88 -21.55
C ALA A 133 56.62 -18.25 -21.84
N ALA A 134 56.53 -16.93 -21.70
CA ALA A 134 55.54 -16.15 -22.41
C ALA A 134 55.80 -16.30 -23.91
N VAL A 135 54.91 -16.97 -24.62
CA VAL A 135 54.94 -16.99 -26.08
C VAL A 135 54.69 -15.56 -26.54
N LEU A 136 55.71 -14.90 -27.10
CA LEU A 136 55.61 -13.51 -27.54
C LEU A 136 54.71 -13.35 -28.77
N ALA A 137 54.62 -14.39 -29.60
CA ALA A 137 53.78 -14.42 -30.79
C ALA A 137 53.28 -15.84 -31.07
N GLU A 138 51.99 -15.96 -31.38
CA GLU A 138 51.32 -17.22 -31.71
C GLU A 138 50.87 -17.18 -33.18
N ARG A 139 50.92 -18.33 -33.88
CA ARG A 139 50.40 -18.46 -35.25
C ARG A 139 49.07 -19.19 -35.21
N LEU A 140 48.03 -18.52 -35.69
CA LEU A 140 46.66 -19.03 -35.76
C LEU A 140 46.19 -19.08 -37.22
N SER A 141 45.27 -20.00 -37.49
CA SER A 141 44.45 -19.92 -38.71
C SER A 141 43.42 -18.79 -38.60
N LEU A 142 42.87 -18.36 -39.74
CA LEU A 142 41.81 -17.34 -39.76
C LEU A 142 40.57 -17.79 -38.96
N THR A 143 40.21 -19.07 -39.05
CA THR A 143 39.07 -19.63 -38.31
C THR A 143 39.31 -19.61 -36.80
N GLU A 144 40.49 -20.05 -36.33
CA GLU A 144 40.83 -20.02 -34.90
C GLU A 144 40.89 -18.60 -34.36
N LEU A 145 41.39 -17.64 -35.17
CA LEU A 145 41.42 -16.24 -34.80
C LEU A 145 40.00 -15.69 -34.61
N VAL A 146 39.10 -15.97 -35.55
CA VAL A 146 37.69 -15.55 -35.44
C VAL A 146 37.01 -16.20 -34.24
N ASP A 147 37.21 -17.50 -34.00
CA ASP A 147 36.62 -18.19 -32.83
C ASP A 147 37.09 -17.55 -31.51
N ARG A 148 38.36 -17.17 -31.45
CA ARG A 148 38.93 -16.47 -30.30
C ARG A 148 38.39 -15.05 -30.15
N MET A 149 38.26 -14.32 -31.25
CA MET A 149 37.62 -13.00 -31.28
C MET A 149 36.16 -13.08 -30.83
N ASN A 150 35.41 -14.08 -31.29
CA ASN A 150 34.02 -14.31 -30.90
C ASN A 150 33.88 -14.55 -29.40
N THR A 151 34.83 -15.30 -28.82
CA THR A 151 34.87 -15.55 -27.37
C THR A 151 35.11 -14.26 -26.59
N LEU A 152 36.15 -13.49 -26.94
CA LEU A 152 36.47 -12.21 -26.29
C LEU A 152 35.36 -11.18 -26.45
N TYR A 153 34.73 -11.13 -27.63
CA TYR A 153 33.58 -10.28 -27.90
C TYR A 153 32.39 -10.66 -27.01
N ALA A 154 32.07 -11.96 -26.91
CA ALA A 154 30.98 -12.44 -26.07
C ALA A 154 31.21 -12.11 -24.58
N GLU A 155 32.41 -12.34 -24.07
CA GLU A 155 32.77 -12.03 -22.68
C GLU A 155 32.69 -10.52 -22.38
N SER A 156 33.21 -9.69 -23.29
CA SER A 156 33.18 -8.23 -23.15
C SER A 156 31.76 -7.67 -23.24
N LEU A 157 30.98 -8.13 -24.22
CA LEU A 157 29.58 -7.74 -24.39
C LEU A 157 28.75 -8.15 -23.17
N ALA A 158 29.00 -9.32 -22.58
CA ALA A 158 28.28 -9.78 -21.41
C ALA A 158 28.42 -8.83 -20.20
N VAL A 159 29.60 -8.27 -19.99
CA VAL A 159 29.87 -7.28 -18.93
C VAL A 159 29.09 -5.98 -19.19
N VAL A 160 29.16 -5.48 -20.42
CA VAL A 160 28.55 -4.22 -20.83
C VAL A 160 27.01 -4.29 -20.76
N VAL A 161 26.42 -5.38 -21.28
CA VAL A 161 24.97 -5.62 -21.26
C VAL A 161 24.46 -5.81 -19.82
N ALA A 162 25.20 -6.55 -18.98
CA ALA A 162 24.82 -6.76 -17.59
C ALA A 162 24.80 -5.44 -16.78
N ALA A 163 25.82 -4.59 -16.96
CA ALA A 163 25.87 -3.28 -16.29
C ALA A 163 24.72 -2.36 -16.76
N ASP A 164 24.48 -2.30 -18.07
CA ASP A 164 23.39 -1.51 -18.67
C ASP A 164 22.02 -1.95 -18.15
N ALA A 165 21.78 -3.26 -18.10
CA ALA A 165 20.52 -3.81 -17.60
C ALA A 165 20.27 -3.48 -16.12
N VAL A 166 21.32 -3.51 -15.28
CA VAL A 166 21.21 -3.14 -13.86
C VAL A 166 20.94 -1.65 -13.69
N TRP A 167 21.71 -0.79 -14.36
CA TRP A 167 21.54 0.67 -14.28
C TRP A 167 20.25 1.17 -14.92
N SER A 168 19.71 0.45 -15.90
CA SER A 168 18.40 0.77 -16.47
C SER A 168 17.24 0.41 -15.53
N ALA A 169 17.40 -0.62 -14.68
CA ALA A 169 16.30 -1.15 -13.88
C ALA A 169 16.29 -0.68 -12.41
N LEU A 170 17.43 -0.72 -11.72
CA LEU A 170 17.47 -0.58 -10.27
C LEU A 170 17.37 0.87 -9.75
N PRO A 171 17.96 1.90 -10.39
CA PRO A 171 17.89 3.28 -9.87
C PRO A 171 16.45 3.79 -9.69
N ALA A 172 15.60 3.66 -10.72
CA ALA A 172 14.21 4.08 -10.64
C ALA A 172 13.44 3.34 -9.53
N ARG A 173 13.74 2.06 -9.32
CA ARG A 173 13.15 1.25 -8.25
C ARG A 173 13.55 1.76 -6.86
N ILE A 174 14.82 2.14 -6.67
CA ILE A 174 15.30 2.74 -5.41
C ILE A 174 14.62 4.08 -5.16
N ASP A 175 14.50 4.92 -6.18
CA ASP A 175 13.86 6.23 -6.07
C ASP A 175 12.40 6.10 -5.61
N LEU A 176 11.67 5.15 -6.17
CA LEU A 176 10.29 4.86 -5.77
C LEU A 176 10.21 4.38 -4.31
N LEU A 177 11.06 3.43 -3.91
CA LEU A 177 11.09 2.93 -2.52
C LEU A 177 11.51 4.02 -1.52
N ALA A 178 12.48 4.85 -1.87
CA ALA A 178 12.93 5.95 -1.02
C ALA A 178 11.86 7.04 -0.90
N ALA A 179 11.11 7.32 -1.97
CA ALA A 179 9.99 8.24 -1.92
C ALA A 179 8.87 7.72 -1.01
N GLU A 180 8.54 6.42 -1.10
CA GLU A 180 7.57 5.79 -0.21
C GLU A 180 8.04 5.81 1.24
N GLN A 181 9.29 5.48 1.51
CA GLN A 181 9.87 5.55 2.86
C GLN A 181 9.76 6.96 3.46
N ARG A 182 10.00 8.01 2.67
CA ARG A 182 9.83 9.40 3.13
C ARG A 182 8.36 9.74 3.44
N ARG A 183 7.41 9.28 2.62
CA ARG A 183 5.97 9.46 2.88
C ARG A 183 5.56 8.75 4.17
N THR A 184 5.92 7.48 4.32
CA THR A 184 5.62 6.70 5.53
C THR A 184 6.27 7.30 6.77
N ARG A 185 7.49 7.85 6.65
CA ARG A 185 8.14 8.60 7.74
C ARG A 185 7.40 9.88 8.12
N SER A 186 6.84 10.60 7.15
CA SER A 186 6.01 11.78 7.43
C SER A 186 4.72 11.39 8.16
N LEU A 187 4.09 10.28 7.77
CA LEU A 187 2.92 9.74 8.43
C LEU A 187 3.25 9.27 9.86
N ALA A 188 4.35 8.54 10.04
CA ALA A 188 4.82 8.09 11.36
C ALA A 188 4.97 9.27 12.33
N ARG A 189 5.62 10.34 11.89
CA ARG A 189 5.77 11.57 12.69
C ARG A 189 4.45 12.23 13.06
N SER A 190 3.47 12.28 12.15
CA SER A 190 2.18 12.89 12.45
C SER A 190 1.37 12.08 13.45
N VAL A 191 1.58 10.76 13.51
CA VAL A 191 0.93 9.86 14.47
C VAL A 191 1.73 9.62 15.75
N GLY A 192 2.91 10.23 15.88
CA GLY A 192 3.78 10.12 17.07
C GLY A 192 4.59 8.84 17.14
N VAL A 193 4.73 8.11 16.03
CA VAL A 193 5.68 6.99 15.89
C VAL A 193 7.04 7.60 15.61
N LEU A 194 7.88 7.66 16.64
CA LEU A 194 9.23 8.23 16.59
C LEU A 194 10.31 7.14 16.75
N PRO A 195 11.48 7.31 16.13
CA PRO A 195 12.63 6.43 16.37
C PRO A 195 13.03 6.45 17.86
N GLY A 196 13.41 5.30 18.41
CA GLY A 196 13.77 5.09 19.81
C GLY A 196 12.58 4.94 20.76
N GLU A 197 11.38 5.36 20.35
CA GLU A 197 10.15 5.24 21.15
C GLU A 197 9.25 4.11 20.65
N HIS A 198 9.34 3.77 19.35
CA HIS A 198 8.48 2.77 18.71
C HIS A 198 9.27 1.92 17.69
N PRO A 199 9.12 0.58 17.69
CA PRO A 199 9.83 -0.31 16.76
C PRO A 199 9.66 0.07 15.28
N ALA A 200 8.42 0.34 14.83
CA ALA A 200 8.15 0.87 13.49
C ALA A 200 8.95 2.13 13.12
N GLY A 201 9.24 3.01 14.09
CA GLY A 201 10.08 4.19 13.89
C GLY A 201 11.54 3.83 13.63
N ASP A 202 12.08 2.88 14.41
CA ASP A 202 13.44 2.36 14.25
C ASP A 202 13.62 1.62 12.93
N ASP A 203 12.62 0.81 12.55
CA ASP A 203 12.62 0.10 11.28
C ASP A 203 12.57 1.05 10.07
N LEU A 204 11.79 2.14 10.14
CA LEU A 204 11.80 3.16 9.08
C LEU A 204 13.18 3.80 8.89
N GLU A 205 13.90 4.09 9.98
CA GLU A 205 15.25 4.63 9.88
C GLU A 205 16.25 3.61 9.36
N ARG A 206 16.14 2.35 9.81
CA ARG A 206 16.93 1.23 9.28
C ARG A 206 16.73 1.09 7.77
N ILE A 207 15.47 1.02 7.31
CA ILE A 207 15.14 0.91 5.88
C ILE A 207 15.72 2.09 5.11
N GLY A 208 15.58 3.32 5.61
CA GLY A 208 16.16 4.52 4.97
C GLY A 208 17.69 4.43 4.80
N ARG A 209 18.41 3.95 5.82
CA ARG A 209 19.86 3.70 5.73
C ARG A 209 20.19 2.62 4.71
N VAL A 210 19.46 1.50 4.70
CA VAL A 210 19.68 0.41 3.75
C VAL A 210 19.46 0.87 2.31
N LEU A 211 18.39 1.65 2.04
CA LEU A 211 18.11 2.19 0.70
C LEU A 211 19.21 3.15 0.22
N THR A 212 19.81 3.92 1.13
CA THR A 212 20.94 4.82 0.82
C THR A 212 22.17 4.00 0.40
N VAL A 213 22.53 2.99 1.20
CA VAL A 213 23.64 2.08 0.89
C VAL A 213 23.40 1.32 -0.42
N LEU A 214 22.17 0.83 -0.66
CA LEU A 214 21.82 0.16 -1.91
C LEU A 214 21.98 1.09 -3.12
N ARG A 215 21.62 2.38 -2.98
CA ARG A 215 21.80 3.37 -4.06
C ARG A 215 23.27 3.53 -4.41
N GLU A 216 24.12 3.74 -3.40
CA GLU A 216 25.56 3.89 -3.58
C GLU A 216 26.16 2.65 -4.23
N GLN A 217 25.80 1.45 -3.75
CA GLN A 217 26.27 0.18 -4.29
C GLN A 217 25.85 -0.05 -5.75
N VAL A 218 24.62 0.30 -6.15
CA VAL A 218 24.19 0.15 -7.55
C VAL A 218 24.95 1.10 -8.46
N VAL A 219 25.23 2.32 -8.02
CA VAL A 219 25.95 3.30 -8.82
C VAL A 219 27.41 2.89 -9.01
N SER A 220 28.09 2.39 -7.97
CA SER A 220 29.52 2.07 -8.02
C SER A 220 29.85 0.61 -8.34
N ASP A 221 28.93 -0.35 -8.10
CA ASP A 221 29.13 -1.79 -8.34
C ASP A 221 27.85 -2.47 -8.88
N PRO A 222 27.34 -2.11 -10.07
CA PRO A 222 26.14 -2.70 -10.65
C PRO A 222 26.22 -4.22 -10.87
N LEU A 223 27.40 -4.77 -11.24
CA LEU A 223 27.54 -6.19 -11.52
C LEU A 223 27.42 -7.07 -10.27
N SER A 224 27.53 -6.49 -9.06
CA SER A 224 27.19 -7.20 -7.81
C SER A 224 25.69 -7.54 -7.71
N PHE A 225 24.85 -6.85 -8.48
CA PHE A 225 23.42 -7.08 -8.60
C PHE A 225 23.04 -7.83 -9.87
N TRP A 226 23.98 -8.51 -10.53
CA TRP A 226 23.67 -9.29 -11.72
C TRP A 226 23.59 -10.79 -11.39
N VAL A 227 22.50 -11.45 -11.82
CA VAL A 227 22.35 -12.90 -11.76
C VAL A 227 22.42 -13.45 -13.19
N PRO A 228 23.51 -14.15 -13.56
CA PRO A 228 23.59 -14.84 -14.84
C PRO A 228 22.47 -15.89 -14.98
N SER A 229 21.95 -16.08 -16.18
CA SER A 229 21.04 -17.20 -16.46
C SER A 229 21.81 -18.46 -16.81
N ASP A 230 21.48 -19.58 -16.18
CA ASP A 230 22.07 -20.88 -16.53
C ASP A 230 21.55 -21.32 -17.91
N GLY A 231 22.47 -21.65 -18.83
CA GLY A 231 22.16 -22.36 -20.08
C GLY A 231 21.79 -21.53 -21.31
N GLY A 232 22.05 -20.22 -21.34
CA GLY A 232 21.80 -19.38 -22.51
C GLY A 232 22.97 -19.34 -23.51
N ALA A 233 22.69 -19.53 -24.80
CA ALA A 233 23.65 -19.28 -25.89
C ALA A 233 23.94 -17.78 -26.11
N THR A 234 23.14 -16.90 -25.49
CA THR A 234 23.25 -15.44 -25.65
C THR A 234 24.25 -14.86 -24.64
N PRO A 235 25.33 -14.20 -25.09
CA PRO A 235 26.26 -13.50 -24.21
C PRO A 235 25.53 -12.43 -23.40
N GLY A 236 25.77 -12.39 -22.08
CA GLY A 236 25.11 -11.42 -21.20
C GLY A 236 23.65 -11.74 -20.86
N ALA A 237 23.19 -12.97 -21.10
CA ALA A 237 21.88 -13.41 -20.62
C ALA A 237 21.86 -13.50 -19.08
N GLY A 238 20.82 -12.92 -18.49
CA GLY A 238 20.64 -12.87 -17.04
C GLY A 238 19.63 -11.80 -16.64
N ARG A 239 19.61 -11.46 -15.36
CA ARG A 239 18.70 -10.45 -14.83
C ARG A 239 19.27 -9.73 -13.62
N PRO A 240 18.84 -8.49 -13.34
CA PRO A 240 19.15 -7.82 -12.08
C PRO A 240 18.60 -8.60 -10.87
N ASP A 241 19.39 -8.71 -9.79
CA ASP A 241 18.98 -9.26 -8.50
C ASP A 241 18.15 -8.22 -7.74
N THR A 242 16.84 -8.47 -7.68
CA THR A 242 15.91 -7.63 -6.93
C THR A 242 15.66 -8.08 -5.50
N ARG A 243 16.23 -9.22 -5.03
CA ARG A 243 15.84 -9.85 -3.76
C ARG A 243 15.99 -8.94 -2.54
N ARG A 244 17.07 -8.15 -2.49
CA ARG A 244 17.30 -7.16 -1.41
C ARG A 244 16.24 -6.03 -1.45
N TYR A 245 15.88 -5.57 -2.64
CA TYR A 245 14.83 -4.56 -2.85
C TYR A 245 13.45 -5.09 -2.47
N ASP A 246 13.14 -6.31 -2.88
CA ASP A 246 11.88 -6.98 -2.54
C ASP A 246 11.75 -7.16 -1.02
N ARG A 247 12.85 -7.46 -0.33
CA ARG A 247 12.89 -7.55 1.14
C ARG A 247 12.59 -6.20 1.80
N GLU A 248 13.30 -5.14 1.41
CA GLU A 248 13.06 -3.81 2.01
C GLU A 248 11.69 -3.24 1.64
N ALA A 249 11.16 -3.55 0.46
CA ALA A 249 9.81 -3.18 0.06
C ALA A 249 8.74 -3.84 0.94
N ARG A 250 8.90 -5.14 1.25
CA ARG A 250 7.99 -5.86 2.16
C ARG A 250 8.10 -5.33 3.59
N ALA A 251 9.32 -5.10 4.07
CA ALA A 251 9.53 -4.52 5.39
C ALA A 251 8.89 -3.12 5.52
N LEU A 252 9.02 -2.28 4.49
CA LEU A 252 8.39 -0.97 4.46
C LEU A 252 6.86 -1.05 4.48
N GLU A 253 6.29 -2.01 3.75
CA GLU A 253 4.85 -2.26 3.72
C GLU A 253 4.32 -2.78 5.07
N GLU A 254 5.06 -3.65 5.75
CA GLU A 254 4.74 -4.11 7.10
C GLU A 254 4.73 -2.94 8.09
N VAL A 255 5.77 -2.10 8.05
CA VAL A 255 5.86 -0.91 8.90
C VAL A 255 4.75 0.09 8.59
N ARG A 256 4.38 0.29 7.32
CA ARG A 256 3.26 1.14 6.92
C ARG A 256 1.95 0.65 7.56
N ARG A 257 1.68 -0.66 7.52
CA ARG A 257 0.48 -1.26 8.14
C ARG A 257 0.46 -1.06 9.65
N GLU A 258 1.60 -1.19 10.32
CA GLU A 258 1.70 -0.94 11.76
C GLU A 258 1.38 0.51 12.11
N ILE A 259 1.94 1.46 11.35
CA ILE A 259 1.66 2.91 11.52
C ILE A 259 0.18 3.22 11.26
N GLU A 260 -0.41 2.61 10.23
CA GLU A 260 -1.84 2.74 9.94
C GLU A 260 -2.71 2.17 11.05
N ALA A 261 -2.33 1.03 11.64
CA ALA A 261 -3.04 0.48 12.79
C ALA A 261 -3.01 1.45 14.00
N VAL A 262 -1.86 2.08 14.28
CA VAL A 262 -1.74 3.11 15.32
C VAL A 262 -2.66 4.30 15.01
N LEU A 263 -2.70 4.75 13.76
CA LEU A 263 -3.60 5.83 13.33
C LEU A 263 -5.08 5.46 13.57
N GLN A 264 -5.48 4.25 13.20
CA GLN A 264 -6.85 3.78 13.37
C GLN A 264 -7.26 3.75 14.84
N VAL A 265 -6.40 3.22 15.73
CA VAL A 265 -6.65 3.21 17.18
C VAL A 265 -6.83 4.64 17.73
N ARG A 266 -6.01 5.59 17.26
CA ARG A 266 -6.12 7.00 17.66
C ARG A 266 -7.45 7.62 17.23
N GLN A 267 -7.84 7.38 15.97
CA GLN A 267 -9.08 7.91 15.40
C GLN A 267 -10.31 7.31 16.08
N ASP A 268 -10.32 6.01 16.35
CA ASP A 268 -11.42 5.36 17.07
C ASP A 268 -11.58 5.94 18.48
N ALA A 269 -10.48 6.06 19.24
CA ALA A 269 -10.53 6.65 20.57
C ALA A 269 -11.05 8.10 20.57
N GLU A 270 -10.71 8.89 19.56
CA GLU A 270 -11.20 10.25 19.40
C GLU A 270 -12.71 10.29 19.09
N ALA A 271 -13.18 9.42 18.19
CA ALA A 271 -14.59 9.28 17.87
C ALA A 271 -15.40 8.82 19.09
N ARG A 272 -14.90 7.84 19.85
CA ARG A 272 -15.51 7.37 21.11
C ARG A 272 -15.64 8.49 22.15
N LEU A 273 -14.57 9.25 22.38
CA LEU A 273 -14.59 10.40 23.29
C LEU A 273 -15.57 11.50 22.83
N ALA A 274 -15.72 11.72 21.52
CA ALA A 274 -16.69 12.66 20.98
C ALA A 274 -18.13 12.20 21.22
N ARG A 275 -18.42 10.91 20.98
CA ARG A 275 -19.74 10.30 21.27
C ARG A 275 -20.08 10.39 22.76
N LEU A 276 -19.14 10.04 23.64
CA LEU A 276 -19.30 10.15 25.09
C LEU A 276 -19.65 11.58 25.54
N ARG A 277 -18.96 12.58 24.97
CA ARG A 277 -19.26 14.00 25.24
C ARG A 277 -20.69 14.37 24.85
N ASP A 278 -21.17 13.91 23.70
CA ASP A 278 -22.54 14.16 23.25
C ASP A 278 -23.58 13.48 24.14
N VAL A 279 -23.38 12.20 24.50
CA VAL A 279 -24.29 11.46 25.40
C VAL A 279 -24.41 12.15 26.76
N LEU A 280 -23.29 12.51 27.39
CA LEU A 280 -23.30 13.21 28.68
C LEU A 280 -23.93 14.60 28.57
N SER A 281 -23.71 15.32 27.47
CA SER A 281 -24.35 16.62 27.23
C SER A 281 -25.86 16.50 27.04
N ARG A 282 -26.35 15.39 26.46
CA ARG A 282 -27.79 15.09 26.39
C ARG A 282 -28.35 14.79 27.78
N ALA A 283 -27.67 13.96 28.57
CA ALA A 283 -28.10 13.63 29.93
C ALA A 283 -28.20 14.90 30.81
N ASP A 284 -27.21 15.79 30.74
CA ASP A 284 -27.23 17.09 31.41
C ASP A 284 -28.45 17.95 31.05
N ARG A 285 -28.76 18.06 29.75
CA ARG A 285 -29.91 18.82 29.26
C ARG A 285 -31.21 18.22 29.77
N THR A 286 -31.37 16.90 29.69
CA THR A 286 -32.56 16.20 30.21
C THR A 286 -32.72 16.38 31.72
N LEU A 287 -31.62 16.36 32.49
CA LEU A 287 -31.67 16.66 33.93
C LEU A 287 -32.04 18.13 34.20
N ALA A 288 -31.57 19.09 33.39
CA ALA A 288 -31.95 20.50 33.51
C ALA A 288 -33.43 20.72 33.20
N GLU A 289 -33.95 20.06 32.17
CA GLU A 289 -35.37 20.02 31.83
C GLU A 289 -36.18 19.42 32.99
N ALA A 290 -35.74 18.29 33.57
CA ALA A 290 -36.40 17.67 34.72
C ALA A 290 -36.44 18.60 35.94
N ARG A 291 -35.38 19.36 36.21
CA ARG A 291 -35.37 20.36 37.31
C ARG A 291 -36.36 21.49 37.06
N THR A 292 -36.45 21.96 35.82
CA THR A 292 -37.41 23.01 35.43
C THR A 292 -38.85 22.51 35.56
N ALA A 293 -39.13 21.31 35.02
CA ALA A 293 -40.42 20.65 35.13
C ALA A 293 -40.82 20.41 36.60
N ARG A 294 -39.87 20.06 37.46
CA ARG A 294 -40.12 19.87 38.90
C ARG A 294 -40.58 21.16 39.56
N GLY A 295 -39.95 22.29 39.23
CA GLY A 295 -40.40 23.61 39.70
C GLY A 295 -41.83 23.91 39.26
N GLU A 296 -42.17 23.61 38.01
CA GLU A 296 -43.52 23.80 37.50
C GLU A 296 -44.57 22.90 38.18
N VAL A 297 -44.25 21.62 38.39
CA VAL A 297 -45.15 20.66 39.03
C VAL A 297 -45.43 21.08 40.46
N LEU A 298 -44.40 21.44 41.23
CA LEU A 298 -44.54 21.91 42.61
C LEU A 298 -45.35 23.22 42.71
N ALA A 299 -45.31 24.07 41.69
CA ALA A 299 -46.13 25.28 41.63
C ALA A 299 -47.60 25.00 41.24
N LYS A 300 -47.84 24.01 40.39
CA LYS A 300 -49.16 23.74 39.78
C LYS A 300 -49.98 22.67 40.50
N ILE A 301 -49.33 21.77 41.25
CA ILE A 301 -49.94 20.59 41.87
C ILE A 301 -49.76 20.64 43.39
N ALA A 302 -50.86 20.59 44.13
CA ALA A 302 -50.85 20.56 45.59
C ALA A 302 -50.47 19.16 46.10
N ALA A 303 -49.75 19.11 47.22
CA ALA A 303 -49.46 17.89 47.97
C ALA A 303 -48.83 16.73 47.15
N SER A 304 -48.11 17.04 46.06
CA SER A 304 -47.40 16.03 45.27
C SER A 304 -45.97 15.86 45.77
N GLU A 305 -45.62 14.65 46.16
CA GLU A 305 -44.23 14.25 46.44
C GLU A 305 -43.48 14.05 45.12
N VAL A 306 -42.91 15.13 44.58
CA VAL A 306 -42.12 15.08 43.34
C VAL A 306 -40.67 14.71 43.68
N PRO A 307 -40.12 13.61 43.14
CA PRO A 307 -38.74 13.18 43.41
C PRO A 307 -37.73 14.29 43.18
N ALA A 308 -36.68 14.32 44.01
CA ALA A 308 -35.55 15.22 43.79
C ALA A 308 -34.76 14.79 42.54
N VAL A 309 -34.45 15.75 41.66
CA VAL A 309 -33.63 15.51 40.48
C VAL A 309 -32.17 15.72 40.84
N SER A 310 -31.34 14.70 40.63
CA SER A 310 -29.90 14.75 40.88
C SER A 310 -29.20 15.88 40.13
N GLY A 311 -28.03 16.30 40.62
CA GLY A 311 -27.16 17.28 39.97
C GLY A 311 -26.53 16.77 38.66
N PRO A 312 -25.76 17.61 37.94
CA PRO A 312 -24.97 17.18 36.79
C PRO A 312 -24.02 16.02 37.17
N PRO A 313 -23.73 15.06 36.29
CA PRO A 313 -22.85 13.94 36.58
C PRO A 313 -21.37 14.38 36.53
N SER A 314 -20.93 15.18 37.51
CA SER A 314 -19.59 15.75 37.58
C SER A 314 -18.49 14.69 37.58
N ALA A 315 -18.67 13.59 38.32
CA ALA A 315 -17.72 12.49 38.36
C ALA A 315 -17.48 11.85 36.98
N LEU A 316 -18.51 11.72 36.14
CA LEU A 316 -18.37 11.20 34.78
C LEU A 316 -17.65 12.20 33.87
N LYS A 317 -17.87 13.50 34.05
CA LYS A 317 -17.15 14.56 33.32
C LYS A 317 -15.67 14.58 33.68
N GLU A 318 -15.34 14.41 34.95
CA GLU A 318 -13.95 14.30 35.42
C GLU A 318 -13.26 13.06 34.84
N GLN A 319 -13.94 11.91 34.87
CA GLN A 319 -13.42 10.68 34.27
C GLN A 319 -13.25 10.80 32.74
N LEU A 320 -14.16 11.50 32.05
CA LEU A 320 -14.03 11.81 30.63
C LEU A 320 -12.83 12.72 30.33
N SER A 321 -12.55 13.70 31.19
CA SER A 321 -11.34 14.52 31.10
C SER A 321 -10.08 13.68 31.28
N ALA A 322 -10.06 12.81 32.29
CA ALA A 322 -8.95 11.88 32.51
C ALA A 322 -8.72 10.94 31.31
N ALA A 323 -9.80 10.45 30.67
CA ALA A 323 -9.71 9.67 29.44
C ALA A 323 -9.10 10.48 28.28
N ALA A 324 -9.51 11.75 28.11
CA ALA A 324 -8.91 12.64 27.13
C ALA A 324 -7.40 12.85 27.37
N ASP A 325 -6.98 12.93 28.64
CA ASP A 325 -5.56 13.03 29.01
C ASP A 325 -4.79 11.74 28.77
N HIS A 326 -5.38 10.57 29.05
CA HIS A 326 -4.78 9.28 28.69
C HIS A 326 -4.54 9.19 27.18
N ARG A 327 -5.49 9.63 26.35
CA ARG A 327 -5.34 9.70 24.90
C ARG A 327 -4.21 10.65 24.47
N ARG A 328 -4.14 11.86 25.06
CA ARG A 328 -3.09 12.85 24.73
C ARG A 328 -1.68 12.31 24.98
N HIS A 329 -1.51 11.47 25.99
CA HIS A 329 -0.21 10.89 26.37
C HIS A 329 -0.01 9.46 25.85
N GLY A 330 -0.86 8.96 24.94
CA GLY A 330 -0.70 7.62 24.36
C GLY A 330 -0.82 6.45 25.35
N ARG A 331 -1.52 6.63 26.49
CA ARG A 331 -1.68 5.59 27.52
C ARG A 331 -2.81 4.61 27.17
N TRP A 332 -2.67 3.90 26.05
CA TRP A 332 -3.72 3.05 25.45
C TRP A 332 -4.25 1.95 26.37
N HIS A 333 -3.36 1.28 27.12
CA HIS A 333 -3.71 0.21 28.05
C HIS A 333 -4.65 0.65 29.17
N ARG A 334 -4.57 1.92 29.59
CA ARG A 334 -5.49 2.50 30.57
C ARG A 334 -6.71 3.11 29.91
N LEU A 335 -6.58 3.59 28.68
CA LEU A 335 -7.66 4.25 27.96
C LEU A 335 -8.78 3.29 27.58
N SER A 336 -8.44 2.13 27.00
CA SER A 336 -9.44 1.17 26.50
C SER A 336 -10.46 0.75 27.58
N PRO A 337 -10.05 0.18 28.73
CA PRO A 337 -11.02 -0.24 29.75
C PRO A 337 -11.78 0.94 30.37
N LEU A 338 -11.16 2.13 30.43
CA LEU A 338 -11.82 3.33 30.92
C LEU A 338 -12.91 3.81 29.96
N LEU A 339 -12.68 3.77 28.64
CA LEU A 339 -13.69 4.10 27.64
C LEU A 339 -14.87 3.12 27.69
N ASP A 340 -14.63 1.81 27.78
CA ASP A 340 -15.69 0.79 27.85
C ASP A 340 -16.57 0.96 29.10
N ALA A 341 -15.95 1.35 30.23
CA ALA A 341 -16.69 1.64 31.46
C ALA A 341 -17.46 2.96 31.38
N LEU A 342 -16.88 3.99 30.76
CA LEU A 342 -17.51 5.29 30.57
C LEU A 342 -18.72 5.22 29.64
N GLU A 343 -18.65 4.43 28.57
CA GLU A 343 -19.74 4.27 27.60
C GLU A 343 -20.99 3.72 28.26
N ARG A 344 -20.86 2.60 28.97
CA ARG A 344 -21.98 2.01 29.74
C ARG A 344 -22.54 2.99 30.77
N ARG A 345 -21.68 3.62 31.57
CA ARG A 345 -22.12 4.57 32.61
C ARG A 345 -22.78 5.82 32.06
N ALA A 346 -22.35 6.30 30.89
CA ALA A 346 -22.95 7.46 30.24
C ALA A 346 -24.34 7.14 29.68
N GLU A 347 -24.53 5.95 29.13
CA GLU A 347 -25.84 5.45 28.71
C GLU A 347 -26.79 5.29 29.90
N ASP A 348 -26.32 4.64 30.98
CA ASP A 348 -27.07 4.50 32.23
C ASP A 348 -27.48 5.86 32.81
N GLU A 349 -26.61 6.89 32.73
CA GLU A 349 -26.98 8.25 33.16
C GLU A 349 -28.05 8.87 32.26
N LEU A 350 -27.95 8.69 30.95
CA LEU A 350 -28.93 9.25 30.03
C LEU A 350 -30.31 8.61 30.26
N GLU A 351 -30.36 7.30 30.52
CA GLU A 351 -31.58 6.60 30.91
C GLU A 351 -32.12 7.12 32.24
N ARG A 352 -31.29 7.20 33.30
CA ARG A 352 -31.70 7.76 34.60
C ARG A 352 -32.20 9.20 34.50
N ALA A 353 -31.61 10.02 33.64
CA ALA A 353 -32.06 11.39 33.39
C ALA A 353 -33.46 11.42 32.75
N ARG A 354 -33.72 10.55 31.77
CA ARG A 354 -35.03 10.42 31.11
C ARG A 354 -36.10 9.90 32.07
N ASP A 355 -35.76 8.91 32.89
CA ASP A 355 -36.65 8.39 33.91
C ASP A 355 -37.00 9.45 34.95
N SER A 356 -36.02 10.26 35.35
CA SER A 356 -36.23 11.39 36.26
C SER A 356 -37.18 12.43 35.65
N LEU A 357 -37.03 12.77 34.37
CA LEU A 357 -37.92 13.69 33.67
C LEU A 357 -39.36 13.14 33.60
N THR A 358 -39.51 11.87 33.24
CA THR A 358 -40.81 11.17 33.19
C THR A 358 -41.49 11.16 34.57
N ALA A 359 -40.76 10.77 35.61
CA ALA A 359 -41.28 10.72 36.98
C ALA A 359 -41.72 12.11 37.48
N VAL A 360 -40.93 13.14 37.19
CA VAL A 360 -41.26 14.52 37.57
C VAL A 360 -42.50 15.04 36.83
N THR A 361 -42.66 14.72 35.55
CA THR A 361 -43.76 15.24 34.72
C THR A 361 -45.06 14.46 34.87
N ALA A 362 -45.02 13.25 35.43
CA ALA A 362 -46.18 12.36 35.60
C ALA A 362 -47.40 13.05 36.26
N PRO A 363 -47.28 13.85 37.34
CA PRO A 363 -48.44 14.50 37.95
C PRO A 363 -49.13 15.53 37.03
N LEU A 364 -48.37 16.24 36.18
CA LEU A 364 -48.95 17.15 35.18
C LEU A 364 -49.65 16.37 34.06
N ALA A 365 -49.11 15.22 33.67
CA ALA A 365 -49.74 14.34 32.69
C ALA A 365 -51.09 13.80 33.22
N VAL A 366 -51.14 13.34 34.47
CA VAL A 366 -52.39 12.91 35.14
C VAL A 366 -53.42 14.04 35.16
N ARG A 367 -53.00 15.28 35.49
CA ARG A 367 -53.89 16.45 35.44
C ARG A 367 -54.45 16.69 34.03
N ALA A 368 -53.62 16.59 33.00
CA ALA A 368 -54.05 16.78 31.61
C ALA A 368 -55.02 15.67 31.16
N GLU A 369 -54.77 14.43 31.56
CA GLU A 369 -55.66 13.30 31.31
C GLU A 369 -57.03 13.50 31.97
N LEU A 370 -57.07 13.88 33.26
CA LEU A 370 -58.32 14.14 33.97
C LEU A 370 -59.14 15.25 33.33
N ARG A 371 -58.50 16.32 32.83
CA ARG A 371 -59.15 17.38 32.05
C ARG A 371 -59.76 16.83 30.76
N GLY A 372 -58.98 16.09 29.97
CA GLY A 372 -59.46 15.48 28.73
C GLY A 372 -60.62 14.51 28.97
N ARG A 373 -60.55 13.70 30.03
CA ARG A 373 -61.64 12.81 30.45
C ARG A 373 -62.89 13.61 30.83
N LEU A 374 -62.77 14.66 31.64
CA LEU A 374 -63.91 15.50 32.02
C LEU A 374 -64.58 16.13 30.77
N ASP A 375 -63.79 16.68 29.87
CA ASP A 375 -64.28 17.30 28.63
C ASP A 375 -64.98 16.29 27.71
N ALA A 376 -64.43 15.07 27.60
CA ALA A 376 -65.05 13.99 26.82
C ALA A 376 -66.43 13.57 27.39
N TYR A 377 -66.55 13.43 28.71
CA TYR A 377 -67.83 13.12 29.35
C TYR A 377 -68.83 14.28 29.22
N ARG A 378 -68.38 15.54 29.32
CA ARG A 378 -69.25 16.71 29.07
C ARG A 378 -69.78 16.73 27.65
N ALA A 379 -68.94 16.45 26.65
CA ALA A 379 -69.37 16.34 25.26
C ALA A 379 -70.40 15.21 25.07
N LYS A 380 -70.20 14.06 25.73
CA LYS A 380 -71.13 12.93 25.69
C LYS A 380 -72.50 13.27 26.28
N VAL A 381 -72.54 13.90 27.45
CA VAL A 381 -73.77 14.36 28.12
C VAL A 381 -74.50 15.39 27.24
N SER A 382 -73.76 16.34 26.66
CA SER A 382 -74.34 17.39 25.81
C SER A 382 -74.97 16.84 24.53
N ARG A 383 -74.32 15.87 23.87
CA ARG A 383 -74.84 15.21 22.67
C ARG A 383 -76.17 14.49 22.91
N LEU A 384 -76.43 14.07 24.15
CA LEU A 384 -77.61 13.30 24.53
C LEU A 384 -78.71 14.18 25.17
N GLY A 385 -78.56 15.51 25.09
CA GLY A 385 -79.59 16.47 25.56
C GLY A 385 -79.66 16.66 27.07
N LEU A 386 -78.77 16.04 27.84
CA LEU A 386 -78.76 16.08 29.31
C LEU A 386 -77.89 17.23 29.87
N ALA A 387 -77.57 18.23 29.05
CA ALA A 387 -76.71 19.34 29.44
C ALA A 387 -77.34 20.28 30.48
N GLU A 388 -78.66 20.33 30.54
CA GLU A 388 -79.42 21.21 31.45
C GLU A 388 -79.76 20.55 32.79
N ASP A 389 -79.34 19.29 33.01
CA ASP A 389 -79.50 18.64 34.31
C ASP A 389 -78.69 19.41 35.38
N PRO A 390 -79.35 19.98 36.40
CA PRO A 390 -78.68 20.80 37.42
C PRO A 390 -77.64 20.01 38.21
N VAL A 391 -77.83 18.71 38.41
CA VAL A 391 -76.90 17.84 39.16
C VAL A 391 -75.64 17.58 38.33
N LEU A 392 -75.77 17.39 37.01
CA LEU A 392 -74.62 17.21 36.11
C LEU A 392 -73.84 18.51 35.95
N ALA A 393 -74.53 19.65 35.84
CA ALA A 393 -73.91 20.96 35.78
C ALA A 393 -73.11 21.28 37.05
N GLU A 394 -73.68 21.04 38.23
CA GLU A 394 -73.00 21.28 39.51
C GLU A 394 -71.76 20.39 39.66
N ARG A 395 -71.88 19.08 39.37
CA ARG A 395 -70.76 18.12 39.47
C ARG A 395 -69.67 18.44 38.45
N TYR A 396 -70.03 18.87 37.24
CA TYR A 396 -69.06 19.33 36.25
C TYR A 396 -68.32 20.58 36.73
N ASP A 397 -69.04 21.58 37.23
CA ASP A 397 -68.42 22.82 37.70
C ASP A 397 -67.53 22.58 38.92
N ALA A 398 -67.91 21.67 39.82
CA ALA A 398 -67.08 21.23 40.92
C ALA A 398 -65.76 20.61 40.44
N ALA A 399 -65.81 19.67 39.49
CA ALA A 399 -64.61 19.06 38.91
C ALA A 399 -63.75 20.09 38.15
N ARG A 400 -64.37 20.99 37.39
CA ARG A 400 -63.68 22.05 36.63
C ARG A 400 -62.97 23.03 37.56
N ARG A 401 -63.60 23.47 38.65
CA ARG A 401 -62.99 24.38 39.63
C ARG A 401 -61.70 23.82 40.19
N VAL A 402 -61.67 22.54 40.56
CA VAL A 402 -60.48 21.88 41.10
C VAL A 402 -59.42 21.67 40.01
N LEU A 403 -59.79 21.18 38.82
CA LEU A 403 -58.82 20.90 37.75
C LEU A 403 -58.16 22.14 37.14
N TRP A 404 -58.80 23.31 37.20
CA TRP A 404 -58.26 24.57 36.70
C TRP A 404 -57.69 25.50 37.79
N SER A 405 -57.69 25.09 39.06
CA SER A 405 -56.99 25.83 40.12
C SER A 405 -55.47 25.64 40.07
N ALA A 406 -54.72 26.55 40.69
CA ALA A 406 -53.29 26.38 40.93
C ALA A 406 -53.00 26.84 42.37
N PRO A 407 -52.53 25.95 43.27
CA PRO A 407 -52.20 24.54 43.05
C PRO A 407 -53.45 23.61 43.02
N CYS A 408 -53.41 22.56 42.19
CA CYS A 408 -54.50 21.56 42.05
C CYS A 408 -54.19 20.31 42.88
N ASP A 409 -55.10 19.89 43.75
CA ASP A 409 -55.01 18.60 44.45
C ASP A 409 -55.52 17.50 43.51
N LEU A 410 -54.61 16.61 43.06
CA LEU A 410 -54.93 15.56 42.11
C LEU A 410 -55.89 14.51 42.67
N ARG A 411 -55.83 14.22 43.97
CA ARG A 411 -56.71 13.21 44.60
C ARG A 411 -58.14 13.73 44.66
N VAL A 412 -58.31 15.00 45.04
CA VAL A 412 -59.61 15.67 45.04
C VAL A 412 -60.15 15.83 43.61
N ALA A 413 -59.28 16.16 42.65
CA ALA A 413 -59.65 16.30 41.25
C ALA A 413 -60.14 14.97 40.65
N GLU A 414 -59.44 13.86 40.91
CA GLU A 414 -59.82 12.54 40.43
C GLU A 414 -61.18 12.10 40.98
N ASP A 415 -61.41 12.26 42.29
CA ASP A 415 -62.71 11.92 42.90
C ASP A 415 -63.84 12.81 42.36
N ALA A 416 -63.60 14.10 42.13
CA ALA A 416 -64.58 15.00 41.51
C ALA A 416 -64.94 14.57 40.08
N VAL A 417 -63.96 14.17 39.27
CA VAL A 417 -64.20 13.63 37.92
C VAL A 417 -64.95 12.30 37.99
N LEU A 418 -64.60 11.39 38.91
CA LEU A 418 -65.30 10.12 39.09
C LEU A 418 -66.77 10.32 39.50
N ARG A 419 -67.06 11.27 40.40
CA ARG A 419 -68.44 11.61 40.79
C ARG A 419 -69.26 12.15 39.62
N PHE A 420 -68.66 12.96 38.75
CA PHE A 420 -69.31 13.41 37.51
C PHE A 420 -69.52 12.24 36.53
N GLN A 421 -68.52 11.36 36.36
CA GLN A 421 -68.65 10.18 35.50
C GLN A 421 -69.75 9.24 35.96
N ARG A 422 -69.88 8.98 37.27
CA ARG A 422 -70.96 8.18 37.85
C ARG A 422 -72.31 8.84 37.63
N ALA A 423 -72.42 10.15 37.88
CA ALA A 423 -73.65 10.90 37.61
C ALA A 423 -74.08 10.80 36.14
N ALA A 424 -73.13 10.99 35.23
CA ALA A 424 -73.38 10.88 33.81
C ALA A 424 -73.77 9.44 33.44
N ALA A 425 -73.12 8.42 34.01
CA ALA A 425 -73.47 7.03 33.76
C ALA A 425 -74.86 6.66 34.31
N GLU A 426 -75.24 7.15 35.49
CA GLU A 426 -76.58 6.97 36.10
C GLU A 426 -77.67 7.65 35.26
N ALA A 427 -77.45 8.89 34.81
CA ALA A 427 -78.38 9.60 33.93
C ALA A 427 -78.48 8.98 32.52
N LEU A 428 -77.45 8.23 32.11
CA LEU A 428 -77.41 7.48 30.85
C LEU A 428 -77.88 6.02 31.00
N ALA A 429 -77.99 5.52 32.22
CA ALA A 429 -78.50 4.18 32.50
C ALA A 429 -80.02 4.19 32.30
N PRO A 430 -80.59 3.19 31.64
CA PRO A 430 -82.03 3.12 31.48
C PRO A 430 -82.68 2.83 32.86
N GLY A 431 -83.27 3.85 33.49
CA GLY A 431 -84.40 3.64 34.40
C GLY A 431 -85.64 3.42 33.53
N GLY A 432 -86.34 2.28 33.54
CA GLY A 432 -86.58 1.45 34.72
C GLY A 432 -87.66 2.06 35.61
N SER A 433 -88.67 2.71 35.04
CA SER A 433 -89.98 2.88 35.66
C SER A 433 -90.79 1.61 35.40
N ASP A 434 -90.81 0.70 36.37
CA ASP A 434 -91.71 -0.46 36.40
C ASP A 434 -92.95 -0.14 37.28
N ASP A 435 -94.11 -0.47 36.70
CA ASP A 435 -95.46 -0.75 37.20
C ASP A 435 -96.04 -0.20 38.52
N GLY A 436 -97.32 0.23 38.43
CA GLY A 436 -98.36 -0.32 39.33
C GLY A 436 -99.50 0.58 39.85
N ARG A 437 -100.65 0.54 39.15
CA ARG A 437 -102.06 0.55 39.64
C ARG A 437 -102.82 1.82 40.07
N GLY A 438 -104.02 1.94 39.46
CA GLY A 438 -105.26 2.56 39.95
C GLY A 438 -105.97 3.24 38.77
N GLY A 439 -107.08 2.78 38.19
CA GLY A 439 -108.22 2.07 38.74
C GLY A 439 -109.47 2.94 38.53
N ALA A 440 -110.10 2.85 37.36
CA ALA A 440 -111.53 3.05 37.06
C ALA A 440 -111.77 2.78 35.57
#